data_AF-W4CZT3-F1
#
_entry.id   AF-W4CZT3-F1
#
_cell.length_a   1.000
_cell.length_b   1.000
_cell.length_c   1.000
_cell.angle_alpha   90.00
_cell.angle_beta   90.00
_cell.angle_gamma   90.00
#
_symmetry.space_group_name_H-M   'P 1'
#
loop_
_entity.id
_entity.type
_entity.pdbx_description
1 polymer ?
#
loop_
_entity_poly.entity_id
_entity_poly.type
_entity_poly.pdbx_seq_one_letter_code
_entity_poly.pdbx_strand_id
1 'polypeptide(L)'
;MIATNNRKTILNLAITSLRANRLRNLAAICAIILTTLLITSIFTMALSINQSMQYAQMKTVGSDFHGGFKYLSPEQVETLLKHPSIKQSSLSLNSGILHNKVFDQDRVEVLQVDQNYADHGFIEFVEGGLPAGENEVALNTWVLGKLGVQPELGKEITLQIDTGERIINRKFTLSGYYEADKQLAMAGLAFVSKAFTDKNLSDIDPVQSKESGSYVNTSELSVMFNNSFHIEKKMNRILADTRITAPIGINWAYSSVSLAENVESILPYAAVIFIIMLSGYLLIYNIFYISVVQDVKFYGLLKMIGTTPRQLRRIIAIQARLLYLIALPFGLSSGYMTGRWVTPLTTSLSGELKGNSLSSSPWIFAGAALFSFLTVWIAAHKPGRLAADIAPVEAVKFSGVQNSGKRTLKPSKHGARLYRMSFSNLFRSKKKLSLMLSSLFLSILLFNTIFTVISSMDVNKYLSAYIHGDYMIHNKGIVQQEGERSVNETELSEELCAKLKHLDGVESIDKVYYTLFSYPPDDSVRASAESSATLSAIPD
;
A
#
# COMPACT_ATOMS: atom_id res chain seq x y z
N MET A 1 0.98 -54.91 17.95
CA MET A 1 1.66 -54.15 16.87
C MET A 1 2.91 -53.51 17.48
N ILE A 2 4.10 -54.08 17.27
CA ILE A 2 5.34 -53.63 17.93
C ILE A 2 5.75 -52.28 17.33
N ALA A 3 5.77 -51.22 18.14
CA ALA A 3 6.19 -49.88 17.74
C ALA A 3 7.72 -49.82 17.64
N THR A 4 8.28 -50.29 16.52
CA THR A 4 9.71 -50.12 16.24
C THR A 4 10.00 -48.69 15.78
N ASN A 5 10.97 -48.03 16.42
CA ASN A 5 11.37 -46.65 16.13
C ASN A 5 12.17 -46.57 14.81
N ASN A 6 11.50 -46.81 13.67
CA ASN A 6 12.13 -46.89 12.35
C ASN A 6 12.29 -45.53 11.66
N ARG A 7 12.32 -44.42 12.41
CA ARG A 7 12.40 -43.05 11.84
C ARG A 7 13.66 -42.85 11.02
N LYS A 8 14.82 -43.35 11.50
CA LYS A 8 16.10 -43.27 10.79
C LYS A 8 16.07 -44.03 9.47
N THR A 9 15.50 -45.22 9.45
CA THR A 9 15.40 -46.05 8.22
C THR A 9 14.52 -45.39 7.16
N ILE A 10 13.38 -44.81 7.57
CA ILE A 10 12.48 -44.08 6.69
C ILE A 10 13.18 -42.83 6.11
N LEU A 11 13.93 -42.11 6.94
CA LEU A 11 14.72 -40.95 6.49
C LEU A 11 15.79 -41.37 5.48
N ASN A 12 16.53 -42.44 5.76
CA ASN A 12 17.55 -42.97 4.85
C ASN A 12 16.93 -43.36 3.50
N LEU A 13 15.82 -44.10 3.51
CA LEU A 13 15.07 -44.47 2.30
C LEU A 13 14.63 -43.24 1.49
N ALA A 14 14.15 -42.19 2.15
CA ALA A 14 13.76 -40.95 1.49
C ALA A 14 14.97 -40.29 0.80
N ILE A 15 16.11 -40.20 1.49
CA ILE A 15 17.34 -39.59 0.97
C ILE A 15 17.93 -40.40 -0.19
N THR A 16 18.02 -41.73 -0.10
CA THR A 16 18.53 -42.57 -1.20
C THR A 16 17.62 -42.49 -2.43
N SER A 17 16.30 -42.49 -2.23
CA SER A 17 15.34 -42.28 -3.33
C SER A 17 15.52 -40.90 -3.99
N LEU A 18 15.82 -39.85 -3.21
CA LEU A 18 16.13 -38.53 -3.77
C LEU A 18 17.45 -38.53 -4.58
N ARG A 19 18.48 -39.24 -4.10
CA ARG A 19 19.77 -39.29 -4.83
C ARG A 19 19.68 -40.06 -6.15
N ALA A 20 18.78 -41.02 -6.25
CA ALA A 20 18.60 -41.85 -7.44
C ALA A 20 18.03 -41.05 -8.64
N ASN A 21 17.11 -40.10 -8.41
CA ASN A 21 16.39 -39.40 -9.47
C ASN A 21 16.68 -37.89 -9.50
N ARG A 22 17.92 -37.51 -9.83
CA ARG A 22 18.41 -36.11 -9.74
C ARG A 22 17.63 -35.13 -10.63
N LEU A 23 17.37 -35.45 -11.90
CA LEU A 23 16.66 -34.56 -12.84
C LEU A 23 15.24 -34.22 -12.35
N ARG A 24 14.52 -35.22 -11.86
CA ARG A 24 13.17 -35.06 -11.31
C ARG A 24 13.16 -34.17 -10.07
N ASN A 25 14.15 -34.36 -9.20
CA ASN A 25 14.25 -33.58 -7.96
C ASN A 25 14.72 -32.15 -8.25
N LEU A 26 15.54 -31.94 -9.29
CA LEU A 26 15.89 -30.60 -9.76
C LEU A 26 14.65 -29.87 -10.29
N ALA A 27 13.80 -30.53 -11.08
CA ALA A 27 12.53 -29.94 -11.51
C ALA A 27 11.62 -29.58 -10.33
N ALA A 28 11.55 -30.44 -9.30
CA ALA A 28 10.81 -30.15 -8.06
C ALA A 28 11.40 -28.97 -7.27
N ILE A 29 12.73 -28.87 -7.19
CA ILE A 29 13.41 -27.75 -6.53
C ILE A 29 13.12 -26.44 -7.28
N CYS A 30 13.28 -26.41 -8.61
CA CYS A 30 12.99 -25.22 -9.42
C CYS A 30 11.54 -24.78 -9.28
N ALA A 31 10.59 -25.72 -9.26
CA ALA A 31 9.18 -25.45 -9.02
C ALA A 31 8.92 -24.78 -7.67
N ILE A 32 9.56 -25.28 -6.61
CA ILE A 32 9.43 -24.73 -5.26
C ILE A 32 10.11 -23.36 -5.17
N ILE A 33 11.30 -23.21 -5.77
CA ILE A 33 12.01 -21.92 -5.85
C ILE A 33 11.10 -20.89 -6.54
N LEU A 34 10.55 -21.20 -7.71
CA LEU A 34 9.69 -20.30 -8.46
C LEU A 34 8.43 -19.91 -7.66
N THR A 35 7.78 -20.88 -7.02
CA THR A 35 6.59 -20.61 -6.19
C THR A 35 6.93 -19.71 -5.00
N THR A 36 8.04 -20.00 -4.32
CA THR A 36 8.50 -19.23 -3.16
C THR A 36 8.94 -17.82 -3.57
N LEU A 37 9.63 -17.69 -4.72
CA LEU A 37 10.02 -16.43 -5.34
C LEU A 37 8.79 -15.56 -5.58
N LEU A 38 7.77 -16.09 -6.26
CA LEU A 38 6.56 -15.33 -6.58
C LEU A 38 5.83 -14.83 -5.33
N ILE A 39 5.66 -15.71 -4.33
CA ILE A 39 5.03 -15.35 -3.05
C ILE A 39 5.85 -14.27 -2.35
N THR A 40 7.18 -14.43 -2.25
CA THR A 40 8.06 -13.47 -1.59
C THR A 40 8.08 -12.12 -2.30
N SER A 41 8.13 -12.12 -3.63
CA SER A 41 8.12 -10.91 -4.44
C SER A 41 6.84 -10.10 -4.19
N ILE A 42 5.70 -10.77 -4.07
CA ILE A 42 4.42 -10.09 -3.82
C ILE A 42 4.32 -9.54 -2.42
N PHE A 43 4.73 -10.31 -1.40
CA PHE A 43 4.80 -9.76 -0.04
C PHE A 43 5.74 -8.55 0.04
N THR A 44 6.89 -8.63 -0.64
CA THR A 44 7.86 -7.53 -0.70
C THR A 44 7.25 -6.31 -1.37
N MET A 45 6.60 -6.48 -2.53
CA MET A 45 5.96 -5.38 -3.27
C MET A 45 4.80 -4.78 -2.48
N ALA A 46 3.87 -5.60 -1.97
CA ALA A 46 2.70 -5.12 -1.25
C ALA A 46 3.08 -4.31 0.00
N LEU A 47 4.03 -4.80 0.81
CA LEU A 47 4.47 -4.10 2.02
C LEU A 47 5.35 -2.89 1.70
N SER A 48 6.22 -2.96 0.69
CA SER A 48 7.08 -1.82 0.32
C SER A 48 6.29 -0.69 -0.34
N ILE A 49 5.33 -1.01 -1.21
CA ILE A 49 4.44 -0.01 -1.82
C ILE A 49 3.60 0.65 -0.73
N ASN A 50 3.02 -0.12 0.20
CA ASN A 50 2.23 0.45 1.28
C ASN A 50 3.07 1.39 2.17
N GLN A 51 4.26 0.97 2.61
CA GLN A 51 5.16 1.82 3.40
C GLN A 51 5.64 3.06 2.64
N SER A 52 5.98 2.91 1.36
CA SER A 52 6.41 4.03 0.51
C SER A 52 5.28 5.04 0.31
N MET A 53 4.07 4.56 0.01
CA MET A 53 2.89 5.41 -0.20
C MET A 53 2.50 6.13 1.09
N GLN A 54 2.48 5.41 2.22
CA GLN A 54 2.24 5.98 3.54
C GLN A 54 3.28 7.07 3.87
N TYR A 55 4.58 6.80 3.66
CA TYR A 55 5.63 7.79 3.92
C TYR A 55 5.53 9.01 3.01
N ALA A 56 5.22 8.81 1.72
CA ALA A 56 4.98 9.91 0.79
C ALA A 56 3.79 10.76 1.24
N GLN A 57 2.69 10.14 1.63
CA GLN A 57 1.50 10.82 2.15
C GLN A 57 1.79 11.55 3.48
N MET A 58 2.60 10.98 4.39
CA MET A 58 3.02 11.67 5.61
C MET A 58 3.76 12.96 5.29
N LYS A 59 4.64 12.95 4.28
CA LYS A 59 5.32 14.17 3.83
C LYS A 59 4.38 15.17 3.17
N THR A 60 3.40 14.72 2.40
CA THR A 60 2.36 15.61 1.82
C THR A 60 1.50 16.25 2.91
N VAL A 61 1.12 15.48 3.94
CA VAL A 61 0.40 15.98 5.12
C VAL A 61 1.26 16.93 5.96
N GLY A 62 2.58 16.73 5.94
CA GLY A 62 3.53 17.48 6.75
C GLY A 62 3.66 16.97 8.19
N SER A 63 3.17 15.75 8.49
CA SER A 63 3.46 15.08 9.77
C SER A 63 3.23 13.57 9.74
N ASP A 64 3.88 12.86 10.67
CA ASP A 64 3.61 11.44 10.96
C ASP A 64 2.66 11.22 12.16
N PHE A 65 2.11 12.28 12.77
CA PHE A 65 1.11 12.15 13.84
C PHE A 65 -0.11 11.36 13.36
N HIS A 66 -0.73 10.56 14.24
CA HIS A 66 -1.90 9.75 13.85
C HIS A 66 -3.13 10.63 13.56
N GLY A 67 -3.26 11.74 14.27
CA GLY A 67 -4.32 12.72 14.08
C GLY A 67 -4.14 13.93 14.97
N GLY A 68 -5.08 14.86 14.93
CA GLY A 68 -5.07 16.08 15.73
C GLY A 68 -6.46 16.54 16.15
N PHE A 69 -6.52 17.19 17.31
CA PHE A 69 -7.71 17.87 17.79
C PHE A 69 -7.59 19.35 17.43
N LYS A 70 -8.56 19.88 16.69
CA LYS A 70 -8.48 21.20 16.08
C LYS A 70 -9.26 22.25 16.86
N TYR A 71 -8.81 23.49 16.77
CA TYR A 71 -9.48 24.68 17.31
C TYR A 71 -9.73 24.60 18.82
N LEU A 72 -8.71 24.17 19.56
CA LEU A 72 -8.78 23.99 21.00
C LEU A 72 -8.55 25.29 21.75
N SER A 73 -9.21 25.43 22.90
CA SER A 73 -8.85 26.42 23.92
C SER A 73 -7.65 25.93 24.76
N PRO A 74 -6.89 26.82 25.42
CA PRO A 74 -5.78 26.44 26.29
C PRO A 74 -6.18 25.43 27.39
N GLU A 75 -7.36 25.59 27.99
CA GLU A 75 -7.88 24.67 29.02
C GLU A 75 -8.18 23.27 28.45
N GLN A 76 -8.70 23.19 27.23
CA GLN A 76 -8.94 21.92 26.55
C GLN A 76 -7.63 21.21 26.22
N VAL A 77 -6.61 21.96 25.76
CA VAL A 77 -5.26 21.42 25.51
C VAL A 77 -4.69 20.77 26.78
N GLU A 78 -4.72 21.47 27.92
CA GLU A 78 -4.20 20.92 29.18
C GLU A 78 -4.91 19.64 29.63
N THR A 79 -6.22 19.57 29.39
CA THR A 79 -7.03 18.40 29.74
C THR A 79 -6.70 17.22 28.84
N LEU A 80 -6.61 17.44 27.53
CA LEU A 80 -6.29 16.41 26.54
C LEU A 80 -4.87 15.85 26.75
N LEU A 81 -3.88 16.71 26.99
CA LEU A 81 -2.47 16.32 27.21
C LEU A 81 -2.29 15.30 28.35
N LYS A 82 -3.17 15.30 29.36
CA LYS A 82 -3.11 14.39 30.52
C LYS A 82 -3.67 12.99 30.21
N HIS A 83 -4.28 12.77 29.05
CA HIS A 83 -4.96 11.51 28.74
C HIS A 83 -3.95 10.36 28.47
N PRO A 84 -4.08 9.19 29.14
CA PRO A 84 -3.05 8.13 29.12
C PRO A 84 -2.85 7.43 27.76
N SER A 85 -3.84 7.54 26.87
CA SER A 85 -3.78 6.99 25.50
C SER A 85 -2.85 7.77 24.59
N ILE A 86 -2.61 9.05 24.87
CA ILE A 86 -1.69 9.90 24.10
C ILE A 86 -0.27 9.57 24.55
N LYS A 87 0.61 9.21 23.62
CA LYS A 87 2.01 8.82 23.90
C LYS A 87 2.99 9.92 23.58
N GLN A 88 2.75 10.61 22.48
CA GLN A 88 3.45 11.83 22.10
C GLN A 88 2.41 12.81 21.59
N SER A 89 2.72 14.09 21.73
CA SER A 89 1.87 15.15 21.27
C SER A 89 2.70 16.37 20.89
N SER A 90 2.15 17.18 20.01
CA SER A 90 2.69 18.49 19.67
C SER A 90 1.56 19.52 19.68
N LEU A 91 1.87 20.70 20.19
CA LEU A 91 0.99 21.86 20.15
C LEU A 91 1.45 22.81 19.04
N SER A 92 0.53 23.16 18.15
CA SER A 92 0.71 24.26 17.21
C SER A 92 -0.37 25.32 17.42
N LEU A 93 -0.02 26.57 17.19
CA LEU A 93 -0.92 27.71 17.26
C LEU A 93 -0.85 28.50 15.96
N ASN A 94 -2.00 28.69 15.31
CA ASN A 94 -2.09 29.46 14.09
C ASN A 94 -1.92 30.95 14.38
N SER A 95 -0.85 31.54 13.85
CA SER A 95 -0.46 32.94 14.08
C SER A 95 -0.79 33.87 12.91
N GLY A 96 -1.36 33.33 11.82
CA GLY A 96 -1.74 34.10 10.64
C GLY A 96 -1.10 33.60 9.35
N ILE A 97 -1.09 34.47 8.33
CA ILE A 97 -0.57 34.16 6.98
C ILE A 97 0.35 35.32 6.54
N LEU A 98 1.41 35.03 5.79
CA LEU A 98 2.22 36.10 5.20
C LEU A 98 1.47 36.79 4.05
N HIS A 99 1.39 38.12 4.14
CA HIS A 99 0.71 39.01 3.20
C HIS A 99 1.68 39.79 2.28
N ASN A 100 2.98 39.53 2.34
CA ASN A 100 3.92 40.16 1.41
C ASN A 100 3.52 39.84 -0.05
N LYS A 101 3.50 40.84 -0.94
CA LYS A 101 3.10 40.69 -2.36
C LYS A 101 3.75 39.52 -3.11
N VAL A 102 4.97 39.13 -2.73
CA VAL A 102 5.70 37.98 -3.31
C VAL A 102 4.99 36.63 -3.08
N PHE A 103 4.07 36.57 -2.12
CA PHE A 103 3.28 35.39 -1.74
C PHE A 103 1.85 35.41 -2.27
N ASP A 104 1.50 36.35 -3.16
CA ASP A 104 0.15 36.42 -3.73
C ASP A 104 -0.30 35.12 -4.41
N GLN A 105 0.62 34.31 -4.92
CA GLN A 105 0.32 33.02 -5.58
C GLN A 105 0.67 31.80 -4.72
N ASP A 106 1.32 31.98 -3.57
CA ASP A 106 1.82 30.88 -2.76
C ASP A 106 1.54 31.17 -1.28
N ARG A 107 0.60 30.43 -0.68
CA ARG A 107 0.21 30.60 0.72
C ARG A 107 1.37 30.23 1.64
N VAL A 108 1.67 31.10 2.62
CA VAL A 108 2.65 30.82 3.67
C VAL A 108 1.99 31.05 5.03
N GLU A 109 1.81 29.96 5.77
CA GLU A 109 1.19 29.96 7.09
C GLU A 109 2.23 30.31 8.16
N VAL A 110 1.81 31.09 9.14
CA VAL A 110 2.64 31.50 10.26
C VAL A 110 2.18 30.74 11.49
N LEU A 111 3.04 29.90 12.04
CA LEU A 111 2.71 29.02 13.16
C LEU A 111 3.66 29.26 14.33
N GLN A 112 3.14 29.17 15.54
CA GLN A 112 3.96 28.92 16.73
C GLN A 112 3.88 27.43 17.03
N VAL A 113 5.03 26.77 17.15
CA VAL A 113 5.12 25.32 17.33
C VAL A 113 6.11 24.95 18.42
N ASP A 114 6.02 23.72 18.91
CA ASP A 114 7.03 23.10 19.76
C ASP A 114 8.04 22.28 18.94
N GLN A 115 9.10 21.80 19.60
CA GLN A 115 10.13 20.97 18.96
C GLN A 115 9.56 19.67 18.38
N ASN A 116 8.55 19.09 19.05
CA ASN A 116 7.91 17.86 18.56
C ASN A 116 7.24 18.07 17.20
N TYR A 117 6.72 19.26 16.92
CA TYR A 117 6.18 19.58 15.59
C TYR A 117 7.25 19.47 14.51
N ALA A 118 8.44 20.01 14.75
CA ALA A 118 9.53 19.96 13.77
C ALA A 118 10.02 18.51 13.56
N ASP A 119 10.22 17.78 14.66
CA ASP A 119 10.72 16.40 14.64
C ASP A 119 9.74 15.46 13.89
N HIS A 120 8.45 15.58 14.16
CA HIS A 120 7.39 14.78 13.52
C HIS A 120 6.90 15.35 12.18
N GLY A 121 7.28 16.59 11.85
CA GLY A 121 6.95 17.30 10.61
C GLY A 121 7.99 17.14 9.50
N PHE A 122 9.01 16.30 9.72
CA PHE A 122 10.15 16.11 8.80
C PHE A 122 10.93 17.40 8.53
N ILE A 123 11.02 18.27 9.53
CA ILE A 123 11.72 19.55 9.44
C ILE A 123 13.11 19.41 10.04
N GLU A 124 14.11 19.28 9.16
CA GLU A 124 15.53 19.32 9.54
C GLU A 124 16.11 20.70 9.24
N PHE A 125 16.43 21.46 10.29
CA PHE A 125 17.09 22.75 10.16
C PHE A 125 18.51 22.58 9.61
N VAL A 126 18.82 23.30 8.53
CA VAL A 126 20.18 23.34 7.96
C VAL A 126 21.10 24.09 8.91
N GLU A 127 20.61 25.22 9.44
CA GLU A 127 21.28 26.01 10.47
C GLU A 127 20.24 26.66 11.38
N GLY A 128 20.59 26.84 12.67
CA GLY A 128 19.72 27.45 13.68
C GLY A 128 18.63 26.51 14.19
N GLY A 129 17.45 27.06 14.49
CA GLY A 129 16.32 26.29 15.02
C GLY A 129 15.03 27.10 15.11
N LEU A 130 14.11 26.63 15.97
CA LEU A 130 12.87 27.36 16.26
C LEU A 130 13.16 28.69 16.98
N PRO A 131 12.41 29.77 16.67
CA PRO A 131 12.62 31.09 17.25
C PRO A 131 12.28 31.15 18.75
N ALA A 132 13.11 31.82 19.54
CA ALA A 132 12.87 32.07 20.96
C ALA A 132 12.50 33.53 21.24
N GLY A 133 13.11 34.47 20.51
CA GLY A 133 12.87 35.90 20.64
C GLY A 133 11.60 36.38 19.94
N GLU A 134 10.99 37.47 20.43
CA GLU A 134 9.76 38.06 19.85
C GLU A 134 9.90 38.41 18.36
N ASN A 135 11.05 38.93 17.95
CA ASN A 135 11.34 39.33 16.57
C ASN A 135 12.21 38.31 15.85
N GLU A 136 12.14 37.03 16.23
CA GLU A 136 12.82 35.94 15.54
C GLU A 136 11.83 35.16 14.69
N VAL A 137 12.28 34.69 13.54
CA VAL A 137 11.48 33.84 12.65
C VAL A 137 12.35 32.70 12.12
N ALA A 138 11.75 31.54 11.88
CA ALA A 138 12.39 30.49 11.10
C ALA A 138 11.58 30.24 9.82
N LEU A 139 12.28 30.16 8.67
CA LEU A 139 11.67 30.11 7.34
C LEU A 139 12.31 29.00 6.50
N ASN A 140 11.54 28.43 5.58
CA ASN A 140 12.12 27.52 4.60
C ASN A 140 12.87 28.27 3.48
N THR A 141 13.73 27.54 2.76
CA THR A 141 14.60 28.10 1.72
C THR A 141 13.85 28.73 0.54
N TRP A 142 12.70 28.20 0.11
CA TRP A 142 11.98 28.77 -1.03
C TRP A 142 11.20 30.04 -0.66
N VAL A 143 10.71 30.14 0.58
CA VAL A 143 10.11 31.35 1.14
C VAL A 143 11.17 32.46 1.22
N LEU A 144 12.38 32.13 1.70
CA LEU A 144 13.52 33.05 1.70
C LEU A 144 13.91 33.51 0.29
N GLY A 145 13.98 32.58 -0.67
CA GLY A 145 14.29 32.86 -2.07
C GLY A 145 13.28 33.83 -2.71
N LYS A 146 11.98 33.68 -2.41
CA LYS A 146 10.93 34.62 -2.86
C LYS A 146 11.04 36.00 -2.25
N LEU A 147 11.49 36.09 -1.01
CA LEU A 147 11.77 37.37 -0.34
C LEU A 147 13.07 38.02 -0.85
N GLY A 148 13.84 37.33 -1.69
CA GLY A 148 15.15 37.80 -2.16
C GLY A 148 16.22 37.79 -1.06
N VAL A 149 16.01 37.00 0.00
CA VAL A 149 16.90 36.93 1.16
C VAL A 149 17.76 35.67 1.07
N GLN A 150 19.07 35.86 1.18
CA GLN A 150 20.05 34.77 1.26
C GLN A 150 19.92 34.06 2.62
N PRO A 151 19.90 32.71 2.66
CA PRO A 151 19.74 31.94 3.90
C PRO A 151 21.00 32.05 4.77
N GLU A 152 20.99 32.97 5.72
CA GLU A 152 22.07 33.22 6.68
C GLU A 152 21.47 33.68 8.00
N LEU A 153 21.88 33.07 9.11
CA LEU A 153 21.39 33.41 10.44
C LEU A 153 21.64 34.88 10.79
N GLY A 154 20.73 35.47 11.55
CA GLY A 154 20.84 36.86 12.00
C GLY A 154 20.42 37.91 10.96
N LYS A 155 20.09 37.53 9.72
CA LYS A 155 19.60 38.49 8.72
C LYS A 155 18.24 39.05 9.08
N GLU A 156 18.09 40.35 8.83
CA GLU A 156 16.80 41.04 8.97
C GLU A 156 15.90 40.80 7.75
N ILE A 157 14.64 40.48 8.02
CA ILE A 157 13.61 40.17 7.02
C ILE A 157 12.35 40.94 7.38
N THR A 158 11.83 41.74 6.46
CA THR A 158 10.55 42.43 6.68
C THR A 158 9.39 41.52 6.30
N LEU A 159 8.59 41.14 7.29
CA LEU A 159 7.40 40.31 7.10
C LEU A 159 6.13 41.11 7.40
N GLN A 160 5.11 40.86 6.59
CA GLN A 160 3.75 41.35 6.79
C GLN A 160 2.89 40.16 7.18
N ILE A 161 2.60 40.01 8.47
CA ILE A 161 1.81 38.89 9.00
C ILE A 161 0.37 39.39 9.14
N ASP A 162 -0.55 38.81 8.39
CA ASP A 162 -1.98 39.04 8.53
C ASP A 162 -2.54 38.14 9.62
N THR A 163 -3.04 38.76 10.70
CA THR A 163 -3.64 38.07 11.85
C THR A 163 -5.17 38.02 11.75
N GLY A 164 -5.76 38.30 10.59
CA GLY A 164 -7.21 38.33 10.35
C GLY A 164 -7.86 39.67 10.70
N GLU A 165 -7.46 40.27 11.82
CA GLU A 165 -7.95 41.60 12.24
C GLU A 165 -7.03 42.74 11.79
N ARG A 166 -5.72 42.47 11.67
CA ARG A 166 -4.70 43.48 11.36
C ARG A 166 -3.48 42.85 10.68
N ILE A 167 -2.75 43.69 9.95
CA ILE A 167 -1.47 43.31 9.34
C ILE A 167 -0.31 43.85 10.19
N ILE A 168 0.47 42.93 10.75
CA ILE A 168 1.69 43.24 11.49
C ILE A 168 2.83 43.35 10.48
N ASN A 169 3.28 44.58 10.22
CA ASN A 169 4.44 44.84 9.38
C ASN A 169 5.68 45.12 10.25
N ARG A 170 6.62 44.17 10.31
CA ARG A 170 7.82 44.28 11.16
C ARG A 170 9.03 43.59 10.54
N LYS A 171 10.21 44.02 10.97
CA LYS A 171 11.47 43.32 10.75
C LYS A 171 11.64 42.17 11.76
N PHE A 172 11.94 40.99 11.25
CA PHE A 172 12.29 39.79 11.99
C PHE A 172 13.75 39.42 11.70
N THR A 173 14.38 38.75 12.66
CA THR A 173 15.72 38.19 12.56
C THR A 173 15.61 36.70 12.23
N LEU A 174 16.30 36.22 11.21
CA LEU A 174 16.30 34.82 10.84
C LEU A 174 17.05 33.99 11.92
N SER A 175 16.31 33.18 12.67
CA SER A 175 16.80 32.32 13.76
C SER A 175 17.11 30.89 13.32
N GLY A 176 16.52 30.47 12.21
CA GLY A 176 16.76 29.16 11.61
C GLY A 176 16.19 29.07 10.21
N TYR A 177 16.74 28.17 9.40
CA TYR A 177 16.17 27.85 8.10
C TYR A 177 16.33 26.38 7.76
N TYR A 178 15.41 25.87 6.94
CA TYR A 178 15.33 24.46 6.58
C TYR A 178 14.92 24.28 5.12
N GLU A 179 15.23 23.12 4.56
CA GLU A 179 14.83 22.79 3.20
C GLU A 179 13.39 22.27 3.17
N ALA A 180 12.59 22.78 2.24
CA ALA A 180 11.24 22.30 1.99
C ALA A 180 10.99 22.20 0.48
N ASP A 181 10.33 21.12 0.04
CA ASP A 181 9.95 20.95 -1.35
C ASP A 181 8.64 21.70 -1.63
N LYS A 182 8.72 22.76 -2.43
CA LYS A 182 7.57 23.58 -2.83
C LYS A 182 6.50 22.76 -3.58
N GLN A 183 6.90 21.71 -4.30
CA GLN A 183 5.98 20.89 -5.10
C GLN A 183 5.23 19.85 -4.25
N LEU A 184 5.76 19.55 -3.04
CA LEU A 184 5.17 18.58 -2.12
C LEU A 184 4.34 19.26 -1.02
N ALA A 185 4.77 20.42 -0.56
CA ALA A 185 4.14 21.13 0.55
C ALA A 185 2.85 21.84 0.09
N MET A 186 1.75 21.65 0.85
CA MET A 186 0.47 22.32 0.57
C MET A 186 0.53 23.85 0.79
N ALA A 187 1.44 24.30 1.66
CA ALA A 187 1.73 25.71 1.92
C ALA A 187 3.17 25.86 2.40
N GLY A 188 3.70 27.09 2.33
CA GLY A 188 4.92 27.43 3.08
C GLY A 188 4.61 27.52 4.57
N LEU A 189 5.59 27.22 5.41
CA LEU A 189 5.50 27.42 6.85
C LEU A 189 6.56 28.43 7.29
N ALA A 190 6.14 29.34 8.15
CA ALA A 190 6.96 30.30 8.86
C ALA A 190 6.74 30.10 10.36
N PHE A 191 7.81 29.91 11.12
CA PHE A 191 7.71 29.72 12.57
C PHE A 191 8.02 31.02 13.30
N VAL A 192 7.17 31.36 14.26
CA VAL A 192 7.32 32.50 15.18
C VAL A 192 7.41 32.01 16.63
N SER A 193 7.99 32.84 17.50
CA SER A 193 8.18 32.47 18.90
C SER A 193 6.89 32.60 19.70
N LYS A 194 6.83 31.90 20.85
CA LYS A 194 5.77 32.11 21.83
C LYS A 194 5.69 33.56 22.33
N ALA A 195 6.84 34.23 22.47
CA ALA A 195 6.88 35.64 22.86
C ALA A 195 6.19 36.56 21.85
N PHE A 196 6.24 36.22 20.55
CA PHE A 196 5.49 36.92 19.52
C PHE A 196 3.98 36.72 19.68
N THR A 197 3.52 35.49 19.85
CA THR A 197 2.09 35.17 19.95
C THR A 197 1.46 35.75 21.21
N ASP A 198 2.12 35.59 22.36
CA ASP A 198 1.62 36.07 23.66
C ASP A 198 1.42 37.59 23.69
N LYS A 199 2.16 38.34 22.86
CA LYS A 199 2.09 39.81 22.83
C LYS A 199 1.17 40.36 21.75
N ASN A 200 1.10 39.70 20.59
CA ASN A 200 0.43 40.25 19.40
C ASN A 200 -0.92 39.59 19.11
N LEU A 201 -1.22 38.42 19.71
CA LEU A 201 -2.43 37.64 19.46
C LEU A 201 -3.29 37.44 20.72
N SER A 202 -2.81 37.82 21.91
CA SER A 202 -3.52 37.62 23.18
C SER A 202 -4.88 38.31 23.27
N ASP A 203 -5.08 39.38 22.49
CA ASP A 203 -6.33 40.13 22.39
C ASP A 203 -7.32 39.52 21.39
N ILE A 204 -6.89 38.57 20.55
CA ILE A 204 -7.74 37.90 19.56
C ILE A 204 -8.43 36.70 20.21
N ASP A 205 -9.76 36.72 20.26
CA ASP A 205 -10.55 35.59 20.76
C ASP A 205 -10.53 34.43 19.74
N PRO A 206 -10.00 33.24 20.08
CA PRO A 206 -9.94 32.10 19.17
C PRO A 206 -11.33 31.62 18.71
N VAL A 207 -12.38 31.82 19.51
CA VAL A 207 -13.74 31.41 19.15
C VAL A 207 -14.27 32.31 18.03
N GLN A 208 -14.13 33.63 18.19
CA GLN A 208 -14.55 34.60 17.16
C GLN A 208 -13.68 34.51 15.91
N SER A 209 -12.38 34.26 16.06
CA SER A 209 -11.47 34.07 14.91
C SER A 209 -11.86 32.84 14.07
N LYS A 210 -12.36 31.77 14.72
CA LYS A 210 -12.90 30.61 14.01
C LYS A 210 -14.21 30.94 13.28
N GLU A 211 -15.13 31.67 13.91
CA GLU A 211 -16.40 32.05 13.30
C GLU A 211 -16.24 33.00 12.11
N SER A 212 -15.23 33.87 12.14
CA SER A 212 -14.86 34.75 11.02
C SER A 212 -14.04 34.07 9.91
N GLY A 213 -13.63 32.81 10.10
CA GLY A 213 -12.83 32.05 9.13
C GLY A 213 -11.34 32.39 9.09
N SER A 214 -10.84 33.22 10.02
CA SER A 214 -9.41 33.55 10.15
C SER A 214 -8.62 32.43 10.82
N TYR A 215 -9.22 31.74 11.80
CA TYR A 215 -8.61 30.67 12.60
C TYR A 215 -7.33 31.06 13.36
N VAL A 216 -7.01 32.35 13.45
CA VAL A 216 -5.88 32.88 14.21
C VAL A 216 -6.10 32.69 15.71
N ASN A 217 -5.01 32.48 16.43
CA ASN A 217 -4.98 32.17 17.86
C ASN A 217 -5.67 30.85 18.25
N THR A 218 -6.07 30.03 17.27
CA THR A 218 -6.58 28.68 17.54
C THR A 218 -5.44 27.68 17.67
N SER A 219 -5.56 26.77 18.63
CA SER A 219 -4.57 25.71 18.87
C SER A 219 -4.98 24.40 18.22
N GLU A 220 -4.00 23.67 17.70
CA GLU A 220 -4.15 22.28 17.27
C GLU A 220 -3.23 21.38 18.12
N LEU A 221 -3.81 20.31 18.67
CA LEU A 221 -3.07 19.30 19.42
C LEU A 221 -2.93 18.06 18.55
N SER A 222 -1.77 17.89 17.92
CA SER A 222 -1.41 16.68 17.18
C SER A 222 -1.00 15.58 18.15
N VAL A 223 -1.42 14.33 17.90
CA VAL A 223 -1.25 13.21 18.84
C VAL A 223 -0.76 11.95 18.16
N MET A 224 0.09 11.21 18.88
CA MET A 224 0.52 9.86 18.53
C MET A 224 0.04 8.87 19.59
N PHE A 225 -0.40 7.71 19.10
CA PHE A 225 -0.91 6.60 19.89
C PHE A 225 0.10 5.45 19.89
N ASN A 226 -0.17 4.42 20.67
CA ASN A 226 0.61 3.18 20.69
C ASN A 226 0.68 2.42 19.35
N ASN A 227 -0.30 2.63 18.46
CA ASN A 227 -0.33 2.10 17.09
C ASN A 227 -1.32 2.90 16.24
N SER A 228 -1.22 2.75 14.92
CA SER A 228 -2.04 3.43 13.93
C SER A 228 -3.38 2.74 13.62
N PHE A 229 -3.77 1.72 14.39
CA PHE A 229 -5.07 1.06 14.21
C PHE A 229 -6.19 1.83 14.90
N HIS A 230 -7.37 1.89 14.28
CA HIS A 230 -8.59 2.51 14.80
C HIS A 230 -8.38 3.93 15.37
N ILE A 231 -7.62 4.78 14.65
CA ILE A 231 -7.25 6.14 15.07
C ILE A 231 -8.49 6.95 15.46
N GLU A 232 -9.50 6.99 14.60
CA GLU A 232 -10.76 7.71 14.83
C GLU A 232 -11.45 7.27 16.13
N LYS A 233 -11.59 5.96 16.33
CA LYS A 233 -12.22 5.40 17.53
C LYS A 233 -11.46 5.79 18.80
N LYS A 234 -10.12 5.83 18.75
CA LYS A 234 -9.29 6.29 19.88
C LYS A 234 -9.51 7.77 20.15
N MET A 235 -9.54 8.61 19.13
CA MET A 235 -9.77 10.05 19.27
C MET A 235 -11.17 10.36 19.83
N ASN A 236 -12.21 9.74 19.28
CA ASN A 236 -13.57 9.89 19.79
C ASN A 236 -13.72 9.41 21.23
N ARG A 237 -13.03 8.33 21.61
CA ARG A 237 -12.99 7.86 23.00
C ARG A 237 -12.32 8.88 23.93
N ILE A 238 -11.24 9.52 23.51
CA ILE A 238 -10.57 10.58 24.29
C ILE A 238 -11.52 11.75 24.51
N LEU A 239 -12.25 12.20 23.48
CA LEU A 239 -13.24 13.27 23.60
C LEU A 239 -14.37 12.89 24.57
N ALA A 240 -14.87 11.65 24.49
CA ALA A 240 -15.88 11.16 25.41
C ALA A 240 -15.39 11.08 26.87
N ASP A 241 -14.18 10.55 27.08
CA ASP A 241 -13.57 10.40 28.41
C ASP A 241 -13.27 11.76 29.06
N THR A 242 -12.88 12.76 28.25
CA THR A 242 -12.57 14.14 28.71
C THR A 242 -13.78 15.08 28.70
N ARG A 243 -14.91 14.67 28.10
CA ARG A 243 -16.11 15.49 27.89
C ARG A 243 -15.84 16.78 27.10
N ILE A 244 -14.89 16.73 26.17
CA ILE A 244 -14.54 17.85 25.30
C ILE A 244 -15.22 17.65 23.93
N THR A 245 -15.80 18.71 23.38
CA THR A 245 -16.29 18.74 22.00
C THR A 245 -15.31 19.53 21.15
N ALA A 246 -14.55 18.83 20.30
CA ALA A 246 -13.61 19.44 19.38
C ALA A 246 -13.61 18.67 18.04
N PRO A 247 -13.48 19.36 16.89
CA PRO A 247 -13.27 18.69 15.62
C PRO A 247 -11.98 17.86 15.62
N ILE A 248 -12.06 16.64 15.08
CA ILE A 248 -10.89 15.77 14.91
C ILE A 248 -10.42 15.79 13.46
N GLY A 249 -9.11 15.77 13.26
CA GLY A 249 -8.46 15.50 11.99
C GLY A 249 -7.73 14.18 12.06
N ILE A 250 -8.08 13.22 11.19
CA ILE A 250 -7.34 11.97 11.06
C ILE A 250 -6.26 12.18 9.99
N ASN A 251 -5.04 11.76 10.27
CA ASN A 251 -3.98 11.81 9.27
C ASN A 251 -4.26 10.75 8.18
N TRP A 252 -4.58 11.22 6.98
CA TRP A 252 -4.93 10.37 5.84
C TRP A 252 -3.74 9.58 5.29
N ALA A 253 -2.50 9.85 5.72
CA ALA A 253 -1.36 8.98 5.44
C ALA A 253 -1.53 7.57 6.02
N TYR A 254 -2.36 7.42 7.06
CA TYR A 254 -2.70 6.13 7.64
C TYR A 254 -3.90 5.44 6.98
N SER A 255 -4.41 5.97 5.86
CA SER A 255 -5.57 5.39 5.17
C SER A 255 -5.29 3.97 4.67
N SER A 256 -4.04 3.61 4.37
CA SER A 256 -3.71 2.22 3.99
C SER A 256 -3.90 1.23 5.14
N VAL A 257 -3.73 1.68 6.40
CA VAL A 257 -3.99 0.90 7.61
C VAL A 257 -5.49 0.76 7.82
N SER A 258 -6.27 1.82 7.59
CA SER A 258 -7.74 1.73 7.66
C SER A 258 -8.34 0.89 6.53
N LEU A 259 -7.75 0.89 5.34
CA LEU A 259 -8.11 -0.04 4.26
C LEU A 259 -7.85 -1.50 4.64
N ALA A 260 -6.80 -1.79 5.41
CA ALA A 260 -6.56 -3.14 5.93
C ALA A 260 -7.56 -3.55 7.04
N GLU A 261 -8.30 -2.61 7.62
CA GLU A 261 -9.40 -2.92 8.53
C GLU A 261 -10.68 -3.31 7.76
N ASN A 262 -10.79 -2.92 6.48
CA ASN A 262 -11.93 -3.23 5.61
C ASN A 262 -11.74 -4.54 4.82
N VAL A 263 -12.62 -5.52 5.07
CA VAL A 263 -12.56 -6.85 4.41
C VAL A 263 -12.63 -6.75 2.88
N GLU A 264 -13.42 -5.81 2.35
CA GLU A 264 -13.57 -5.59 0.90
C GLU A 264 -12.27 -5.12 0.23
N SER A 265 -11.45 -4.35 0.94
CA SER A 265 -10.18 -3.82 0.44
C SER A 265 -9.06 -4.86 0.46
N ILE A 266 -9.14 -5.87 1.33
CA ILE A 266 -8.17 -6.99 1.37
C ILE A 266 -8.46 -8.03 0.28
N LEU A 267 -9.72 -8.16 -0.15
CA LEU A 267 -10.17 -9.18 -1.08
C LEU A 267 -9.35 -9.31 -2.37
N PRO A 268 -9.00 -8.21 -3.10
CA PRO A 268 -8.19 -8.33 -4.31
C PRO A 268 -6.77 -8.85 -4.03
N TYR A 269 -6.13 -8.40 -2.95
CA TYR A 269 -4.81 -8.89 -2.55
C TYR A 269 -4.85 -10.38 -2.18
N ALA A 270 -5.88 -10.79 -1.43
CA ALA A 270 -6.10 -12.19 -1.07
C ALA A 270 -6.35 -13.07 -2.32
N ALA A 271 -7.10 -12.56 -3.30
CA ALA A 271 -7.35 -13.26 -4.56
C ALA A 271 -6.06 -13.50 -5.36
N VAL A 272 -5.19 -12.48 -5.47
CA VAL A 272 -3.89 -12.62 -6.16
C VAL A 272 -3.01 -13.66 -5.46
N ILE A 273 -2.89 -13.60 -4.13
CA ILE A 273 -2.14 -14.58 -3.35
C ILE A 273 -2.71 -15.98 -3.55
N PHE A 274 -4.04 -16.13 -3.51
CA PHE A 274 -4.71 -17.41 -3.70
C PHE A 274 -4.43 -18.01 -5.08
N ILE A 275 -4.51 -17.21 -6.15
CA ILE A 275 -4.27 -17.69 -7.52
C ILE A 275 -2.82 -18.17 -7.66
N ILE A 276 -1.86 -17.48 -7.06
CA ILE A 276 -0.44 -17.85 -7.12
C ILE A 276 -0.15 -19.10 -6.31
N MET A 277 -0.73 -19.21 -5.11
CA MET A 277 -0.68 -20.45 -4.33
C MET A 277 -1.29 -21.62 -5.09
N LEU A 278 -2.43 -21.41 -5.77
CA LEU A 278 -3.10 -22.43 -6.56
C LEU A 278 -2.23 -22.87 -7.76
N SER A 279 -1.60 -21.92 -8.44
CA SER A 279 -0.68 -22.18 -9.55
C SER A 279 0.55 -22.97 -9.12
N GLY A 280 1.23 -22.51 -8.05
CA GLY A 280 2.34 -23.22 -7.45
C GLY A 280 1.95 -24.61 -6.96
N TYR A 281 0.79 -24.74 -6.30
CA TYR A 281 0.23 -26.02 -5.86
C TYR A 281 0.06 -26.99 -7.04
N LEU A 282 -0.57 -26.57 -8.15
CA LEU A 282 -0.80 -27.43 -9.31
C LEU A 282 0.52 -27.90 -9.93
N LEU A 283 1.49 -27.00 -10.05
CA LEU A 283 2.79 -27.28 -10.62
C LEU A 283 3.57 -28.29 -9.77
N ILE A 284 3.66 -28.06 -8.46
CA ILE A 284 4.33 -28.97 -7.52
C ILE A 284 3.60 -30.31 -7.44
N TYR A 285 2.26 -30.29 -7.39
CA TYR A 285 1.44 -31.50 -7.36
C TYR A 285 1.68 -32.36 -8.61
N ASN A 286 1.76 -31.75 -9.79
CA ASN A 286 2.00 -32.47 -11.04
C ASN A 286 3.35 -33.20 -11.00
N ILE A 287 4.40 -32.53 -10.50
CA ILE A 287 5.74 -33.13 -10.37
C ILE A 287 5.73 -34.31 -9.40
N PHE A 288 5.14 -34.15 -8.20
CA PHE A 288 5.05 -35.26 -7.25
C PHE A 288 4.13 -36.38 -7.73
N TYR A 289 3.05 -36.07 -8.43
CA TYR A 289 2.17 -37.06 -9.04
C TYR A 289 2.93 -37.91 -10.07
N ILE A 290 3.64 -37.28 -11.00
CA ILE A 290 4.48 -37.97 -11.99
C ILE A 290 5.55 -38.81 -11.27
N SER A 291 6.20 -38.26 -10.24
CA SER A 291 7.18 -38.97 -9.43
C SER A 291 6.60 -40.26 -8.83
N VAL A 292 5.39 -40.19 -8.26
CA VAL A 292 4.76 -41.35 -7.63
C VAL A 292 4.36 -42.39 -8.67
N VAL A 293 3.83 -41.95 -9.81
CA VAL A 293 3.41 -42.83 -10.92
C VAL A 293 4.60 -43.58 -11.54
N GLN A 294 5.76 -42.93 -11.65
CA GLN A 294 6.98 -43.58 -12.14
C GLN A 294 7.51 -44.62 -11.15
N ASP A 295 7.36 -44.37 -9.85
CA ASP A 295 7.90 -45.22 -8.77
C ASP A 295 6.86 -46.24 -8.23
N VAL A 296 5.75 -46.48 -8.95
CA VAL A 296 4.66 -47.40 -8.53
C VAL A 296 5.20 -48.79 -8.16
N LYS A 297 6.07 -49.37 -9.01
CA LYS A 297 6.67 -50.68 -8.77
C LYS A 297 7.53 -50.69 -7.50
N PHE A 298 8.33 -49.63 -7.31
CA PHE A 298 9.19 -49.47 -6.15
C PHE A 298 8.38 -49.40 -4.84
N TYR A 299 7.32 -48.59 -4.81
CA TYR A 299 6.44 -48.51 -3.63
C TYR A 299 5.66 -49.81 -3.37
N GLY A 300 5.29 -50.53 -4.44
CA GLY A 300 4.69 -51.87 -4.33
C GLY A 300 5.63 -52.90 -3.69
N LEU A 301 6.90 -52.92 -4.11
CA LEU A 301 7.93 -53.78 -3.53
C LEU A 301 8.16 -53.48 -2.04
N LEU A 302 8.23 -52.21 -1.67
CA LEU A 302 8.35 -51.80 -0.26
C LEU A 302 7.18 -52.29 0.61
N LYS A 303 5.95 -52.29 0.08
CA LYS A 303 4.79 -52.87 0.78
C LYS A 303 4.88 -54.38 0.94
N MET A 304 5.40 -55.10 -0.05
CA MET A 304 5.60 -56.55 0.04
C MET A 304 6.64 -56.92 1.11
N ILE A 305 7.65 -56.06 1.31
CA ILE A 305 8.66 -56.20 2.36
C ILE A 305 8.11 -55.78 3.76
N GLY A 306 6.86 -55.32 3.85
CA GLY A 306 6.17 -55.02 5.12
C GLY A 306 6.09 -53.53 5.47
N THR A 307 6.42 -52.61 4.53
CA THR A 307 6.27 -51.17 4.77
C THR A 307 4.80 -50.78 4.87
N THR A 308 4.42 -50.10 5.95
CA THR A 308 3.03 -49.67 6.16
C THR A 308 2.66 -48.48 5.25
N PRO A 309 1.37 -48.29 4.91
CA PRO A 309 0.90 -47.12 4.15
C PRO A 309 1.23 -45.78 4.82
N ARG A 310 1.30 -45.75 6.16
CA ARG A 310 1.71 -44.56 6.93
C ARG A 310 3.19 -44.24 6.73
N GLN A 311 4.05 -45.26 6.64
CA GLN A 311 5.48 -45.08 6.39
C GLN A 311 5.73 -44.57 4.96
N LEU A 312 5.01 -45.08 3.96
CA LEU A 312 5.11 -44.57 2.58
C LEU A 312 4.70 -43.09 2.46
N ARG A 313 3.57 -42.70 3.06
CA ARG A 313 3.17 -41.28 3.14
C ARG A 313 4.26 -40.42 3.77
N ARG A 314 4.89 -40.94 4.84
CA ARG A 314 5.96 -40.25 5.54
C ARG A 314 7.22 -40.11 4.70
N ILE A 315 7.59 -41.10 3.88
CA ILE A 315 8.72 -41.01 2.92
C ILE A 315 8.50 -39.82 1.98
N ILE A 316 7.35 -39.74 1.31
CA ILE A 316 7.06 -38.67 0.36
C ILE A 316 7.00 -37.30 1.05
N ALA A 317 6.39 -37.22 2.24
CA ALA A 317 6.38 -35.99 3.02
C ALA A 317 7.77 -35.55 3.50
N ILE A 318 8.69 -36.48 3.76
CA ILE A 318 10.10 -36.17 4.07
C ILE A 318 10.81 -35.66 2.81
N GLN A 319 10.59 -36.31 1.66
CA GLN A 319 11.17 -35.87 0.40
C GLN A 319 10.76 -34.43 0.07
N ALA A 320 9.47 -34.12 0.15
CA ALA A 320 8.97 -32.76 -0.07
C ALA A 320 9.58 -31.74 0.89
N ARG A 321 9.71 -32.09 2.18
CA ARG A 321 10.35 -31.21 3.17
C ARG A 321 11.83 -30.98 2.91
N LEU A 322 12.58 -32.01 2.53
CA LEU A 322 14.01 -31.88 2.21
C LEU A 322 14.22 -31.01 0.97
N LEU A 323 13.42 -31.22 -0.08
CA LEU A 323 13.48 -30.39 -1.29
C LEU A 323 13.09 -28.94 -0.99
N TYR A 324 12.08 -28.73 -0.15
CA TYR A 324 11.68 -27.40 0.31
C TYR A 324 12.78 -26.69 1.09
N LEU A 325 13.44 -27.37 2.05
CA LEU A 325 14.53 -26.77 2.82
C LEU A 325 15.70 -26.30 1.95
N ILE A 326 15.99 -27.02 0.87
CA ILE A 326 17.02 -26.62 -0.11
C ILE A 326 16.53 -25.45 -0.96
N ALA A 327 15.27 -25.48 -1.41
CA ALA A 327 14.69 -24.46 -2.29
C ALA A 327 14.42 -23.13 -1.58
N LEU A 328 14.05 -23.17 -0.30
CA LEU A 328 13.64 -22.02 0.49
C LEU A 328 14.62 -20.83 0.46
N PRO A 329 15.94 -21.00 0.77
CA PRO A 329 16.87 -19.87 0.76
C PRO A 329 16.98 -19.22 -0.62
N PHE A 330 17.01 -20.01 -1.69
CA PHE A 330 17.05 -19.49 -3.07
C PHE A 330 15.75 -18.78 -3.44
N GLY A 331 14.60 -19.36 -3.07
CA GLY A 331 13.28 -18.76 -3.31
C GLY A 331 13.09 -17.42 -2.60
N LEU A 332 13.42 -17.34 -1.30
CA LEU A 332 13.34 -16.10 -0.53
C LEU A 332 14.32 -15.04 -1.05
N SER A 333 15.59 -15.43 -1.29
CA SER A 333 16.61 -14.49 -1.77
C SER A 333 16.25 -13.94 -3.14
N SER A 334 15.88 -14.81 -4.08
CA SER A 334 15.50 -14.41 -5.44
C SER A 334 14.22 -13.55 -5.44
N GLY A 335 13.20 -13.93 -4.66
CA GLY A 335 11.95 -13.19 -4.59
C GLY A 335 12.08 -11.82 -3.95
N TYR A 336 12.91 -11.68 -2.92
CA TYR A 336 13.22 -10.36 -2.34
C TYR A 336 14.01 -9.48 -3.32
N MET A 337 14.98 -10.06 -4.06
CA MET A 337 15.70 -9.33 -5.11
C MET A 337 14.78 -8.87 -6.24
N THR A 338 13.88 -9.74 -6.71
CA THR A 338 12.87 -9.39 -7.73
C THR A 338 11.93 -8.31 -7.21
N GLY A 339 11.41 -8.44 -5.99
CA GLY A 339 10.57 -7.42 -5.38
C GLY A 339 11.29 -6.07 -5.33
N ARG A 340 12.54 -6.05 -4.85
CA ARG A 340 13.37 -4.84 -4.81
C ARG A 340 13.64 -4.22 -6.18
N TRP A 341 13.78 -5.04 -7.23
CA TRP A 341 13.98 -4.56 -8.59
C TRP A 341 12.71 -4.01 -9.23
N VAL A 342 11.55 -4.61 -8.94
CA VAL A 342 10.27 -4.23 -9.55
C VAL A 342 9.62 -3.04 -8.85
N THR A 343 9.73 -2.93 -7.52
CA THR A 343 9.13 -1.81 -6.75
C THR A 343 9.46 -0.41 -7.30
N PRO A 344 10.73 -0.04 -7.59
CA PRO A 344 11.03 1.29 -8.10
C PRO A 344 10.47 1.55 -9.51
N LEU A 345 10.33 0.51 -10.34
CA LEU A 345 9.70 0.62 -11.66
C LEU A 345 8.22 0.95 -11.50
N THR A 346 7.54 0.30 -10.55
CA THR A 346 6.12 0.59 -10.30
C THR A 346 5.87 1.97 -9.74
N THR A 347 6.69 2.46 -8.79
CA THR A 347 6.51 3.80 -8.21
C THR A 347 6.81 4.91 -9.22
N SER A 348 7.76 4.70 -10.14
CA SER A 348 8.07 5.67 -11.20
C SER A 348 6.90 5.88 -12.18
N LEU A 349 6.04 4.88 -12.37
CA LEU A 349 4.85 4.96 -13.22
C LEU A 349 3.69 5.70 -12.54
N SER A 350 3.64 5.69 -11.20
CA SER A 350 2.58 6.34 -10.42
C SER A 350 2.76 7.86 -10.26
N GLY A 351 3.90 8.42 -10.69
CA GLY A 351 4.26 9.81 -10.38
C GLY A 351 4.63 10.07 -8.91
N GLU A 352 4.53 9.06 -8.04
CA GLU A 352 4.90 9.16 -6.63
C GLU A 352 6.43 9.05 -6.49
N LEU A 353 7.02 10.12 -5.95
CA LEU A 353 8.47 10.30 -5.86
C LEU A 353 9.16 9.27 -4.95
N LYS A 354 10.46 9.12 -5.25
CA LYS A 354 11.47 8.21 -4.69
C LYS A 354 11.58 8.24 -3.15
N GLY A 355 10.63 7.63 -2.46
CA GLY A 355 10.85 7.09 -1.12
C GLY A 355 11.50 5.72 -1.24
N ASN A 356 12.82 5.62 -1.08
CA ASN A 356 13.54 4.34 -1.08
C ASN A 356 13.29 3.53 0.22
N SER A 357 12.08 3.61 0.79
CA SER A 357 11.65 2.84 1.95
C SER A 357 11.32 1.42 1.51
N LEU A 358 12.37 0.68 1.15
CA LEU A 358 12.29 -0.75 0.91
C LEU A 358 12.05 -1.42 2.26
N SER A 359 10.84 -1.95 2.43
CA SER A 359 10.50 -2.69 3.63
C SER A 359 11.36 -3.95 3.69
N SER A 360 12.35 -3.95 4.59
CA SER A 360 13.13 -5.16 4.92
C SER A 360 12.54 -5.83 6.15
N SER A 361 11.21 -5.86 6.22
CA SER A 361 10.48 -6.40 7.35
C SER A 361 10.65 -7.92 7.45
N PRO A 362 11.08 -8.47 8.60
CA PRO A 362 11.19 -9.92 8.81
C PRO A 362 9.88 -10.68 8.54
N TRP A 363 8.74 -9.99 8.66
CA TRP A 363 7.42 -10.53 8.40
C TRP A 363 7.21 -10.95 6.94
N ILE A 364 7.91 -10.32 5.98
CA ILE A 364 7.90 -10.73 4.56
C ILE A 364 8.42 -12.16 4.43
N PHE A 365 9.58 -12.43 5.02
CA PHE A 365 10.22 -13.74 4.94
C PHE A 365 9.45 -14.79 5.72
N ALA A 366 8.94 -14.44 6.91
CA ALA A 366 8.13 -15.34 7.72
C ALA A 366 6.81 -15.72 7.02
N GLY A 367 6.08 -14.75 6.47
CA GLY A 367 4.86 -14.96 5.72
C GLY A 367 5.11 -15.80 4.46
N ALA A 368 6.10 -15.42 3.65
CA ALA A 368 6.44 -16.15 2.43
C ALA A 368 6.88 -17.59 2.71
N ALA A 369 7.68 -17.83 3.75
CA ALA A 369 8.07 -19.16 4.17
C ALA A 369 6.87 -19.98 4.67
N LEU A 370 5.94 -19.38 5.41
CA LEU A 370 4.74 -20.08 5.87
C LEU A 370 3.84 -20.49 4.68
N PHE A 371 3.51 -19.55 3.79
CA PHE A 371 2.62 -19.81 2.65
C PHE A 371 3.24 -20.75 1.60
N SER A 372 4.54 -20.63 1.32
CA SER A 372 5.22 -21.55 0.42
C SER A 372 5.33 -22.97 1.04
N PHE A 373 5.61 -23.08 2.34
CA PHE A 373 5.58 -24.36 3.05
C PHE A 373 4.20 -25.02 2.99
N LEU A 374 3.13 -24.27 3.27
CA LEU A 374 1.75 -24.76 3.17
C LEU A 374 1.42 -25.24 1.76
N THR A 375 1.81 -24.48 0.74
CA THR A 375 1.62 -24.85 -0.67
C THR A 375 2.31 -26.18 -1.00
N VAL A 376 3.58 -26.34 -0.62
CA VAL A 376 4.34 -27.59 -0.83
C VAL A 376 3.74 -28.76 -0.05
N TRP A 377 3.35 -28.52 1.20
CA TRP A 377 2.78 -29.54 2.07
C TRP A 377 1.46 -30.08 1.51
N ILE A 378 0.55 -29.20 1.10
CA ILE A 378 -0.74 -29.56 0.49
C ILE A 378 -0.50 -30.28 -0.86
N ALA A 379 0.42 -29.76 -1.67
CA ALA A 379 0.74 -30.34 -2.99
C ALA A 379 1.32 -31.75 -2.88
N ALA A 380 2.18 -32.03 -1.89
CA ALA A 380 2.77 -33.35 -1.68
C ALA A 380 1.83 -34.34 -0.96
N HIS A 381 0.80 -33.85 -0.26
CA HIS A 381 -0.09 -34.70 0.54
C HIS A 381 -0.88 -35.70 -0.30
N LYS A 382 -1.53 -35.24 -1.38
CA LYS A 382 -2.34 -36.10 -2.26
C LYS A 382 -1.51 -37.17 -2.98
N PRO A 383 -0.35 -36.86 -3.61
CA PRO A 383 0.56 -37.87 -4.17
C PRO A 383 1.07 -38.86 -3.12
N GLY A 384 1.35 -38.37 -1.90
CA GLY A 384 1.70 -39.22 -0.77
C GLY A 384 0.63 -40.26 -0.44
N ARG A 385 -0.64 -39.85 -0.45
CA ARG A 385 -1.79 -40.74 -0.27
C ARG A 385 -1.92 -41.73 -1.44
N LEU A 386 -1.75 -41.25 -2.68
CA LEU A 386 -1.78 -42.11 -3.86
C LEU A 386 -0.75 -43.25 -3.76
N ALA A 387 0.50 -42.96 -3.36
CA ALA A 387 1.52 -43.98 -3.17
C ALA A 387 1.15 -45.03 -2.11
N ALA A 388 0.52 -44.55 -1.04
CA ALA A 388 0.10 -45.39 0.08
C ALA A 388 -1.16 -46.21 -0.19
N ASP A 389 -1.95 -45.86 -1.21
CA ASP A 389 -3.19 -46.57 -1.57
C ASP A 389 -2.95 -47.64 -2.66
N ILE A 390 -1.83 -47.62 -3.39
CA ILE A 390 -1.49 -48.61 -4.44
C ILE A 390 -1.39 -50.03 -3.85
N ALA A 391 -2.13 -51.00 -4.38
CA ALA A 391 -2.03 -52.38 -3.93
C ALA A 391 -0.74 -53.07 -4.46
N PRO A 392 -0.10 -53.95 -3.67
CA PRO A 392 1.10 -54.67 -4.11
C PRO A 392 0.92 -55.45 -5.42
N VAL A 393 -0.23 -56.11 -5.58
CA VAL A 393 -0.56 -56.89 -6.79
C VAL A 393 -0.75 -55.99 -8.01
N GLU A 394 -1.31 -54.80 -7.83
CA GLU A 394 -1.45 -53.81 -8.91
C GLU A 394 -0.11 -53.24 -9.33
N ALA A 395 0.80 -53.00 -8.38
CA ALA A 395 2.12 -52.46 -8.66
C ALA A 395 2.97 -53.41 -9.51
N VAL A 396 2.92 -54.72 -9.25
CA VAL A 396 3.65 -55.72 -10.06
C VAL A 396 3.08 -55.79 -11.48
N LYS A 397 1.75 -55.66 -11.63
CA LYS A 397 1.07 -55.62 -12.94
C LYS A 397 1.16 -54.26 -13.65
N PHE A 398 1.79 -53.26 -13.03
CA PHE A 398 1.84 -51.92 -13.58
C PHE A 398 2.82 -51.86 -14.78
N SER A 399 2.27 -51.64 -15.97
CA SER A 399 3.03 -51.45 -17.22
C SER A 399 3.13 -49.98 -17.66
N GLY A 400 2.89 -49.02 -16.75
CA GLY A 400 2.85 -47.58 -17.09
C GLY A 400 1.53 -47.09 -17.67
N VAL A 401 0.61 -48.01 -18.01
CA VAL A 401 -0.72 -47.70 -18.58
C VAL A 401 -1.79 -48.01 -17.54
N GLN A 402 -2.46 -46.99 -17.00
CA GLN A 402 -3.66 -47.20 -16.17
C GLN A 402 -4.77 -47.82 -17.04
N ASN A 403 -5.08 -49.10 -16.83
CA ASN A 403 -6.29 -49.72 -17.34
C ASN A 403 -7.46 -49.37 -16.44
N SER A 404 -8.05 -48.19 -16.64
CA SER A 404 -9.35 -47.88 -16.05
C SER A 404 -10.45 -48.64 -16.79
N GLY A 405 -10.76 -49.85 -16.31
CA GLY A 405 -11.96 -50.62 -16.62
C GLY A 405 -11.95 -51.41 -17.93
N LYS A 406 -12.69 -52.53 -17.95
CA LYS A 406 -13.06 -53.29 -19.15
C LYS A 406 -13.89 -52.39 -20.09
N ARG A 407 -13.24 -51.55 -20.89
CA ARG A 407 -13.90 -50.91 -22.03
C ARG A 407 -13.60 -51.73 -23.26
N THR A 408 -14.65 -52.26 -23.88
CA THR A 408 -14.62 -52.89 -25.19
C THR A 408 -14.02 -51.89 -26.18
N LEU A 409 -12.84 -52.19 -26.70
CA LEU A 409 -12.22 -51.41 -27.76
C LEU A 409 -13.13 -51.54 -28.99
N LYS A 410 -13.86 -50.47 -29.33
CA LYS A 410 -14.58 -50.42 -30.61
C LYS A 410 -13.53 -50.45 -31.72
N PRO A 411 -13.59 -51.41 -32.67
CA PRO A 411 -12.62 -51.46 -33.76
C PRO A 411 -12.75 -50.21 -34.61
N SER A 412 -11.65 -49.45 -34.75
CA SER A 412 -11.59 -48.31 -35.65
C SER A 412 -11.44 -48.79 -37.08
N LYS A 413 -12.39 -48.44 -37.96
CA LYS A 413 -12.32 -48.75 -39.39
C LYS A 413 -11.28 -47.92 -40.17
N HIS A 414 -10.61 -46.97 -39.52
CA HIS A 414 -9.74 -45.98 -40.16
C HIS A 414 -8.33 -45.96 -39.56
N GLY A 415 -7.56 -47.04 -39.79
CA GLY A 415 -6.09 -47.13 -39.76
C GLY A 415 -5.31 -46.62 -38.53
N ALA A 416 -4.12 -47.18 -38.29
CA ALA A 416 -3.20 -46.75 -37.24
C ALA A 416 -2.48 -45.43 -37.58
N ARG A 417 -3.22 -44.33 -37.73
CA ARG A 417 -2.61 -43.00 -37.92
C ARG A 417 -1.99 -42.53 -36.60
N LEU A 418 -0.70 -42.16 -36.63
CA LEU A 418 0.10 -41.75 -35.45
C LEU A 418 -0.59 -40.70 -34.58
N TYR A 419 -1.17 -39.65 -35.18
CA TYR A 419 -1.87 -38.61 -34.43
C TYR A 419 -3.12 -39.13 -33.70
N ARG A 420 -3.88 -40.08 -34.29
CA ARG A 420 -5.04 -40.70 -33.62
C ARG A 420 -4.61 -41.64 -32.49
N MET A 421 -3.51 -42.36 -32.65
CA MET A 421 -2.93 -43.19 -31.60
C MET A 421 -2.45 -42.32 -30.43
N SER A 422 -1.86 -41.16 -30.73
CA SER A 422 -1.42 -40.16 -29.75
C SER A 422 -2.61 -39.54 -28.99
N PHE A 423 -3.65 -39.09 -29.70
CA PHE A 423 -4.86 -38.52 -29.09
C PHE A 423 -5.63 -39.53 -28.24
N SER A 424 -5.76 -40.77 -28.71
CA SER A 424 -6.41 -41.82 -27.92
C SER A 424 -5.62 -42.13 -26.65
N ASN A 425 -4.29 -42.05 -26.68
CA ASN A 425 -3.42 -42.21 -25.51
C ASN A 425 -3.59 -41.05 -24.50
N LEU A 426 -3.65 -39.80 -24.98
CA LEU A 426 -3.90 -38.63 -24.15
C LEU A 426 -5.24 -38.75 -23.40
N PHE A 427 -6.33 -39.03 -24.12
CA PHE A 427 -7.67 -39.14 -23.53
C PHE A 427 -7.93 -40.43 -22.75
N ARG A 428 -7.07 -41.45 -22.89
CA ARG A 428 -7.11 -42.67 -22.05
C ARG A 428 -6.75 -42.34 -20.60
N SER A 429 -5.90 -41.34 -20.36
CA SER A 429 -5.46 -40.92 -19.03
C SER A 429 -6.17 -39.64 -18.55
N LYS A 430 -7.51 -39.65 -18.50
CA LYS A 430 -8.34 -38.47 -18.20
C LYS A 430 -7.87 -37.65 -16.99
N LYS A 431 -7.42 -38.31 -15.91
CA LYS A 431 -6.89 -37.65 -14.70
C LYS A 431 -5.59 -36.89 -15.00
N LYS A 432 -4.62 -37.53 -15.67
CA LYS A 432 -3.35 -36.91 -16.05
C LYS A 432 -3.56 -35.74 -17.02
N LEU A 433 -4.43 -35.93 -18.02
CA LEU A 433 -4.75 -34.90 -18.99
C LEU A 433 -5.42 -33.68 -18.35
N SER A 434 -6.41 -33.89 -17.48
CA SER A 434 -7.07 -32.81 -16.74
C SER A 434 -6.07 -32.02 -15.89
N LEU A 435 -5.18 -32.70 -15.17
CA LEU A 435 -4.16 -32.04 -14.35
C LEU A 435 -3.21 -31.16 -15.17
N MET A 436 -2.71 -31.68 -16.30
CA MET A 436 -1.81 -30.91 -17.17
C MET A 436 -2.52 -29.70 -17.79
N LEU A 437 -3.74 -29.88 -18.30
CA LEU A 437 -4.52 -28.78 -18.89
C LEU A 437 -4.90 -27.72 -17.86
N SER A 438 -5.26 -28.09 -16.63
CA SER A 438 -5.57 -27.12 -15.57
C SER A 438 -4.36 -26.25 -15.23
N SER A 439 -3.15 -26.82 -15.14
CA SER A 439 -1.93 -26.04 -14.89
C SER A 439 -1.60 -25.08 -16.05
N LEU A 440 -1.75 -25.54 -17.29
CA LEU A 440 -1.45 -24.74 -18.48
C LEU A 440 -2.48 -23.62 -18.69
N PHE A 441 -3.77 -23.95 -18.49
CA PHE A 441 -4.85 -22.98 -18.54
C PHE A 441 -4.66 -21.87 -17.51
N LEU A 442 -4.35 -22.22 -16.25
CA LEU A 442 -4.14 -21.23 -15.19
C LEU A 442 -2.96 -20.31 -15.50
N SER A 443 -1.87 -20.84 -16.05
CA SER A 443 -0.71 -20.04 -16.47
C SER A 443 -1.06 -19.06 -17.59
N ILE A 444 -1.79 -19.51 -18.61
CA ILE A 444 -2.20 -18.65 -19.74
C ILE A 444 -3.21 -17.60 -19.29
N LEU A 445 -4.12 -17.97 -18.39
CA LEU A 445 -5.11 -17.06 -17.83
C LEU A 445 -4.42 -15.94 -17.05
N LEU A 446 -3.50 -16.28 -16.14
CA LEU A 446 -2.70 -15.30 -15.39
C LEU A 446 -1.93 -14.35 -16.31
N PHE A 447 -1.26 -14.91 -17.31
CA PHE A 447 -0.51 -14.11 -18.28
C PHE A 447 -1.42 -13.13 -19.04
N ASN A 448 -2.55 -13.61 -19.56
CA ASN A 448 -3.52 -12.76 -20.26
C ASN A 448 -4.09 -11.69 -19.34
N THR A 449 -4.45 -12.00 -18.09
CA THR A 449 -4.99 -10.99 -17.17
C THR A 449 -3.98 -9.87 -16.93
N ILE A 450 -2.73 -10.21 -16.64
CA ILE A 450 -1.66 -9.21 -16.42
C ILE A 450 -1.42 -8.41 -17.71
N PHE A 451 -1.32 -9.08 -18.85
CA PHE A 451 -1.11 -8.42 -20.14
C PHE A 451 -2.24 -7.46 -20.50
N THR A 452 -3.49 -7.86 -20.29
CA THR A 452 -4.66 -7.02 -20.54
C THR A 452 -4.67 -5.81 -19.60
N VAL A 453 -4.39 -5.97 -18.31
CA VAL A 453 -4.33 -4.83 -17.36
C VAL A 453 -3.27 -3.82 -17.81
N ILE A 454 -2.05 -4.29 -18.11
CA ILE A 454 -0.96 -3.42 -18.57
C ILE A 454 -1.35 -2.72 -19.89
N SER A 455 -1.91 -3.46 -20.83
CA SER A 455 -2.31 -2.92 -22.15
C SER A 455 -3.53 -2.01 -22.08
N SER A 456 -4.34 -2.11 -21.02
CA SER A 456 -5.53 -1.27 -20.81
C SER A 456 -5.23 0.08 -20.16
N MET A 457 -4.03 0.26 -19.58
CA MET A 457 -3.62 1.53 -18.99
C MET A 457 -3.22 2.52 -20.10
N ASP A 458 -4.09 3.48 -20.39
CA ASP A 458 -3.81 4.60 -21.28
C ASP A 458 -3.58 5.87 -20.46
N VAL A 459 -2.35 6.37 -20.48
CA VAL A 459 -1.93 7.57 -19.72
C VAL A 459 -2.69 8.81 -20.18
N ASN A 460 -2.96 8.96 -21.48
CA ASN A 460 -3.69 10.11 -22.00
C ASN A 460 -5.14 10.08 -21.52
N LYS A 461 -5.75 8.89 -21.53
CA LYS A 461 -7.11 8.72 -21.01
C LYS A 461 -7.17 8.98 -19.50
N TYR A 462 -6.18 8.54 -18.73
CA TYR A 462 -6.08 8.85 -17.30
C TYR A 462 -5.94 10.35 -17.06
N LEU A 463 -5.01 11.02 -17.76
CA LEU A 463 -4.77 12.45 -17.62
C LEU A 463 -5.98 13.29 -18.05
N SER A 464 -6.74 12.86 -19.07
CA SER A 464 -7.95 13.58 -19.52
C SER A 464 -9.05 13.70 -18.46
N ALA A 465 -9.00 12.89 -17.39
CA ALA A 465 -9.92 13.00 -16.25
C ALA A 465 -9.53 14.10 -15.25
N TYR A 466 -8.26 14.53 -15.25
CA TYR A 466 -7.70 15.52 -14.30
C TYR A 466 -7.29 16.82 -14.98
N ILE A 467 -7.01 16.77 -16.28
CA ILE A 467 -6.50 17.88 -17.07
C ILE A 467 -7.45 18.06 -18.24
N HIS A 468 -8.18 19.18 -18.25
CA HIS A 468 -9.14 19.50 -19.32
C HIS A 468 -8.46 20.09 -20.57
N GLY A 469 -7.21 20.54 -20.46
CA GLY A 469 -6.39 21.03 -21.57
C GLY A 469 -4.94 21.25 -21.14
N ASP A 470 -4.03 21.42 -22.10
CA ASP A 470 -2.58 21.47 -21.85
C ASP A 470 -2.15 22.60 -20.90
N TYR A 471 -2.90 23.71 -20.90
CA TYR A 471 -2.72 24.82 -20.00
C TYR A 471 -4.06 25.27 -19.44
N MET A 472 -4.14 25.46 -18.12
CA MET A 472 -5.32 25.98 -17.45
C MET A 472 -5.01 27.35 -16.84
N ILE A 473 -5.78 28.36 -17.23
CA ILE A 473 -5.66 29.73 -16.73
C ILE A 473 -6.86 30.00 -15.82
N HIS A 474 -6.60 30.37 -14.57
CA HIS A 474 -7.64 30.59 -13.57
C HIS A 474 -7.60 32.03 -13.06
N ASN A 475 -8.78 32.60 -12.80
CA ASN A 475 -8.89 33.86 -12.07
C ASN A 475 -8.77 33.58 -10.56
N LYS A 476 -7.86 34.28 -9.87
CA LYS A 476 -7.51 34.03 -8.46
C LYS A 476 -8.72 34.14 -7.50
N GLY A 477 -9.72 34.97 -7.83
CA GLY A 477 -10.95 35.10 -7.03
C GLY A 477 -11.75 33.78 -6.90
N ILE A 478 -11.49 32.81 -7.77
CA ILE A 478 -12.15 31.49 -7.80
C ILE A 478 -11.50 30.50 -6.79
N VAL A 479 -10.24 30.73 -6.42
CA VAL A 479 -9.39 29.69 -5.78
C VAL A 479 -9.32 29.82 -4.26
N GLN A 480 -9.71 30.96 -3.66
CA GLN A 480 -9.31 31.30 -2.28
C GLN A 480 -10.41 31.58 -1.24
N GLN A 481 -11.70 31.56 -1.56
CA GLN A 481 -12.75 31.87 -0.55
C GLN A 481 -13.86 30.83 -0.48
N GLU A 482 -13.98 30.18 0.68
CA GLU A 482 -15.21 29.51 1.12
C GLU A 482 -16.25 30.59 1.48
N GLY A 483 -17.04 31.02 0.49
CA GLY A 483 -18.07 32.06 0.65
C GLY A 483 -18.98 32.17 -0.58
N GLU A 484 -20.08 32.90 -0.45
CA GLU A 484 -21.04 33.14 -1.55
C GLU A 484 -20.34 33.81 -2.74
N ARG A 485 -20.36 33.12 -3.88
CA ARG A 485 -19.60 33.48 -5.06
C ARG A 485 -20.36 34.51 -5.90
N SER A 486 -19.78 35.69 -6.09
CA SER A 486 -20.20 36.60 -7.16
C SER A 486 -19.68 36.07 -8.50
N VAL A 487 -20.59 35.61 -9.36
CA VAL A 487 -20.28 35.02 -10.68
C VAL A 487 -19.66 36.05 -11.64
N ASN A 488 -20.00 37.34 -11.50
CA ASN A 488 -19.67 38.34 -12.52
C ASN A 488 -18.25 38.89 -12.46
N GLU A 489 -17.54 38.79 -11.33
CA GLU A 489 -16.18 39.35 -11.17
C GLU A 489 -15.05 38.35 -11.47
N THR A 490 -15.42 37.09 -11.74
CA THR A 490 -14.47 35.98 -11.84
C THR A 490 -14.27 35.43 -13.26
N GLU A 491 -15.06 35.89 -14.24
CA GLU A 491 -14.92 35.49 -15.64
C GLU A 491 -13.62 36.01 -16.28
N LEU A 492 -13.03 35.21 -17.18
CA LEU A 492 -11.91 35.65 -18.00
C LEU A 492 -12.44 36.56 -19.11
N SER A 493 -11.90 37.78 -19.21
CA SER A 493 -12.33 38.74 -20.23
C SER A 493 -12.21 38.18 -21.65
N GLU A 494 -13.19 38.48 -22.51
CA GLU A 494 -13.15 38.10 -23.93
C GLU A 494 -11.87 38.58 -24.64
N GLU A 495 -11.37 39.76 -24.27
CA GLU A 495 -10.14 40.32 -24.85
C GLU A 495 -8.90 39.46 -24.53
N LEU A 496 -8.78 38.97 -23.29
CA LEU A 496 -7.71 38.07 -22.88
C LEU A 496 -7.81 36.74 -23.65
N CYS A 497 -9.00 36.16 -23.74
CA CYS A 497 -9.23 34.92 -24.49
C CYS A 497 -8.86 35.07 -25.97
N ALA A 498 -9.20 36.20 -26.59
CA ALA A 498 -8.83 36.49 -27.98
C ALA A 498 -7.31 36.62 -28.16
N LYS A 499 -6.62 37.32 -27.25
CA LYS A 499 -5.16 37.44 -27.28
C LYS A 499 -4.47 36.09 -27.15
N LEU A 500 -4.94 35.25 -26.21
CA LEU A 500 -4.40 33.91 -26.01
C LEU A 500 -4.58 33.04 -27.26
N LYS A 501 -5.73 33.14 -27.95
CA LYS A 501 -6.03 32.35 -29.15
C LYS A 501 -5.11 32.70 -30.33
N HIS A 502 -4.56 33.90 -30.34
CA HIS A 502 -3.64 34.39 -31.37
C HIS A 502 -2.16 34.14 -31.04
N LEU A 503 -1.85 33.54 -29.89
CA LEU A 503 -0.49 33.10 -29.60
C LEU A 503 -0.11 31.92 -30.49
N ASP A 504 1.13 31.95 -30.99
CA ASP A 504 1.66 30.89 -31.84
C ASP A 504 1.74 29.57 -31.05
N GLY A 505 1.22 28.49 -31.63
CA GLY A 505 1.11 27.17 -30.98
C GLY A 505 -0.17 26.92 -30.18
N VAL A 506 -1.12 27.85 -30.11
CA VAL A 506 -2.43 27.62 -29.48
C VAL A 506 -3.46 27.15 -30.50
N GLU A 507 -3.90 25.89 -30.40
CA GLU A 507 -4.88 25.30 -31.34
C GLU A 507 -6.33 25.63 -30.97
N SER A 508 -6.68 25.54 -29.68
CA SER A 508 -8.02 25.86 -29.17
C SER A 508 -7.96 26.51 -27.80
N ILE A 509 -9.02 27.26 -27.48
CA ILE A 509 -9.26 27.81 -26.15
C ILE A 509 -10.71 27.53 -25.80
N ASP A 510 -10.89 26.79 -24.72
CA ASP A 510 -12.20 26.45 -24.16
C ASP A 510 -12.37 27.16 -22.81
N LYS A 511 -13.55 27.74 -22.60
CA LYS A 511 -13.88 28.43 -21.36
C LYS A 511 -14.65 27.47 -20.47
N VAL A 512 -14.08 27.13 -19.32
CA VAL A 512 -14.71 26.27 -18.32
C VAL A 512 -15.20 27.15 -17.18
N TYR A 513 -16.52 27.31 -17.09
CA TYR A 513 -17.17 28.00 -15.98
C TYR A 513 -17.94 27.00 -15.15
N TYR A 514 -17.93 27.15 -13.84
CA TYR A 514 -18.68 26.31 -12.92
C TYR A 514 -19.42 27.17 -11.89
N THR A 515 -20.68 26.83 -11.65
CA THR A 515 -21.47 27.42 -10.59
C THR A 515 -21.68 26.35 -9.52
N LEU A 516 -21.27 26.64 -8.29
CA LEU A 516 -21.64 25.79 -7.16
C LEU A 516 -23.09 26.08 -6.81
N PHE A 517 -23.93 25.05 -6.85
CA PHE A 517 -25.27 25.09 -6.29
C PHE A 517 -25.27 24.31 -4.98
N SER A 518 -25.72 24.93 -3.90
CA SER A 518 -26.04 24.19 -2.68
C SER A 518 -27.37 23.48 -2.91
N TYR A 519 -27.32 22.18 -3.17
CA TYR A 519 -28.53 21.36 -3.31
C TYR A 519 -28.89 20.81 -1.93
N PRO A 520 -29.98 21.25 -1.28
CA PRO A 520 -30.44 20.60 -0.06
C PRO A 520 -30.78 19.15 -0.41
N PRO A 521 -30.20 18.15 0.26
CA PRO A 521 -30.41 16.75 -0.09
C PRO A 521 -31.90 16.45 0.04
N ASP A 522 -32.51 16.03 -1.06
CA ASP A 522 -33.90 15.57 -1.07
C ASP A 522 -34.02 14.27 -0.26
N ASP A 523 -35.25 13.86 0.03
CA ASP A 523 -35.50 12.66 0.86
C ASP A 523 -34.91 11.39 0.24
N SER A 524 -34.67 11.35 -1.08
CA SER A 524 -34.09 10.18 -1.77
C SER A 524 -32.56 10.10 -1.60
N VAL A 525 -31.88 11.24 -1.67
CA VAL A 525 -30.45 11.37 -1.38
C VAL A 525 -30.21 11.16 0.11
N ARG A 526 -31.09 11.71 0.96
CA ARG A 526 -31.04 11.53 2.42
C ARG A 526 -31.27 10.06 2.81
N ALA A 527 -32.26 9.39 2.24
CA ALA A 527 -32.49 7.96 2.45
C ALA A 527 -31.34 7.09 1.92
N SER A 528 -30.72 7.45 0.79
CA SER A 528 -29.56 6.73 0.25
C SER A 528 -28.32 6.91 1.13
N ALA A 529 -28.07 8.12 1.62
CA ALA A 529 -26.99 8.43 2.57
C ALA A 529 -27.23 7.76 3.93
N GLU A 530 -28.46 7.75 4.44
CA GLU A 530 -28.84 7.05 5.67
C GLU A 530 -28.75 5.53 5.52
N SER A 531 -29.09 4.96 4.36
CA SER A 531 -28.89 3.53 4.07
C SER A 531 -27.40 3.14 4.02
N SER A 532 -26.55 4.07 3.59
CA SER A 532 -25.09 3.89 3.56
C SER A 532 -24.48 4.07 4.95
N ALA A 533 -25.01 5.00 5.75
CA ALA A 533 -24.62 5.21 7.15
C ALA A 533 -25.06 4.04 8.05
N THR A 534 -26.24 3.46 7.81
CA THR A 534 -26.74 2.28 8.54
C THR A 534 -26.01 0.98 8.17
N LEU A 535 -25.37 0.89 7.01
CA LEU A 535 -24.44 -0.22 6.68
C LEU A 535 -23.10 -0.15 7.44
N SER A 536 -22.76 1.01 8.03
CA SER A 536 -21.62 1.16 8.95
C SER A 536 -21.99 1.01 10.43
N ALA A 537 -23.28 0.86 10.74
CA ALA A 537 -23.77 0.57 12.08
C ALA A 537 -24.11 -0.92 12.22
N ILE A 538 -23.11 -1.74 12.56
CA ILE A 538 -23.37 -3.06 13.16
C ILE A 538 -23.42 -2.85 14.69
N PRO A 539 -24.46 -3.38 15.37
CA PRO A 539 -24.91 -2.88 16.67
C PRO A 539 -24.01 -3.27 17.85
N ASP A 540 -23.92 -2.31 18.78
CA ASP A 540 -23.49 -2.33 20.20
C ASP A 540 -22.51 -3.40 20.73
#